data_AF-A0A4R6QKE1-F1
#
_entry.id   AF-A0A4R6QKE1-F1
#
_cell.length_a   1.000
_cell.length_b   1.000
_cell.length_c   1.000
_cell.angle_alpha   90.00
_cell.angle_beta   90.00
_cell.angle_gamma   90.00
#
_symmetry.space_group_name_H-M   'P 1'
#
loop_
_entity.id
_entity.type
_entity.pdbx_description
1 polymer ?
#
loop_
_entity_poly.entity_id
_entity_poly.type
_entity_poly.pdbx_seq_one_letter_code
_entity_poly.pdbx_strand_id
1 'polypeptide(L)'
;MRLIVWALRGLLFFALFAFALNNSQEAGVRWFFGHEWHAPMIIIVLVAFAMGCAFGVLAMVPAWWRQRRQAQRKHAATPAAPAPAAAAPAPDHLNSSLPDGL
;
A
#
# COMPACT_ATOMS: atom_id res chain seq x y z
N MET A 1 1.34 9.76 17.46
CA MET A 1 1.76 9.57 16.05
C MET A 1 1.69 10.85 15.20
N ARG A 2 0.66 11.70 15.33
CA ARG A 2 0.57 12.98 14.58
C ARG A 2 1.77 13.92 14.80
N LEU A 3 2.31 13.94 16.02
CA LEU A 3 3.51 14.74 16.35
C LEU A 3 4.74 14.29 15.56
N ILE A 4 4.96 12.97 15.43
CA ILE A 4 6.08 12.39 14.68
C ILE A 4 5.97 12.75 13.20
N VAL A 5 4.77 12.62 12.61
CA VAL A 5 4.55 13.00 11.20
C VAL A 5 4.77 14.51 10.98
N TRP A 6 4.37 15.36 11.93
CA TRP A 6 4.63 16.80 11.88
C TRP A 6 6.11 17.14 12.01
N ALA A 7 6.81 16.52 12.97
CA ALA A 7 8.25 16.68 13.16
C ALA A 7 9.03 16.20 11.92
N LEU A 8 8.65 15.05 11.36
CA LEU A 8 9.25 14.52 10.13
C LEU A 8 9.02 15.47 8.95
N ARG A 9 7.80 16.00 8.78
CA ARG A 9 7.50 16.99 7.74
C ARG A 9 8.31 18.28 7.92
N GLY A 10 8.42 18.78 9.15
CA GLY A 10 9.24 19.96 9.47
C GLY A 10 10.72 19.72 9.22
N LEU A 11 11.25 18.58 9.65
CA LEU A 11 12.64 18.16 9.40
C LEU A 11 12.91 18.02 7.91
N LEU A 12 12.01 17.36 7.17
CA LEU A 12 12.13 17.19 5.73
C LEU A 12 12.11 18.55 5.02
N PHE A 13 11.19 19.44 5.40
CA PHE A 13 11.14 20.80 4.86
C PHE A 13 12.44 21.54 5.16
N PHE A 14 12.89 21.52 6.41
CA PHE A 14 14.13 22.20 6.82
C PHE A 14 15.34 21.65 6.09
N ALA A 15 15.44 20.33 5.92
CA ALA A 15 16.51 19.69 5.17
C ALA A 15 16.49 20.11 3.69
N LEU A 16 15.32 20.07 3.04
CA LEU A 16 15.18 20.50 1.64
C LEU A 16 15.46 21.99 1.47
N PHE A 17 15.03 22.83 2.43
CA PHE A 17 15.26 24.27 2.41
C PHE A 17 16.72 24.61 2.66
N ALA A 18 17.36 24.02 3.67
CA ALA A 18 18.79 24.19 3.93
C ALA A 18 19.62 23.69 2.75
N PHE A 19 19.22 22.57 2.15
CA PHE A 19 19.82 22.08 0.91
C PHE A 19 19.66 23.09 -0.23
N ALA A 20 18.48 23.71 -0.39
CA ALA A 20 18.24 24.76 -1.37
C ALA A 20 19.15 25.97 -1.19
N LEU A 21 19.25 26.43 0.05
CA LEU A 21 20.00 27.63 0.39
C LEU A 21 21.51 27.39 0.17
N ASN A 22 22.02 26.22 0.56
CA ASN A 22 23.43 25.85 0.40
C ASN A 22 23.81 25.46 -1.03
N ASN A 23 22.87 24.93 -1.82
CA ASN A 23 23.09 24.47 -3.20
C ASN A 23 22.40 25.37 -4.24
N SER A 24 22.41 26.69 -3.97
CA SER A 24 21.93 27.74 -4.86
C SER A 24 22.92 28.10 -5.97
N GLN A 25 24.11 27.51 -5.94
CA GLN A 25 25.17 27.69 -6.92
C GLN A 25 24.74 27.22 -8.31
N GLU A 26 25.14 27.96 -9.35
CA GLU A 26 24.94 27.54 -10.73
C GLU A 26 25.84 26.35 -11.07
N ALA A 27 25.24 25.30 -11.62
CA ALA A 27 25.92 24.10 -12.07
C ALA A 27 25.66 23.89 -13.58
N GLY A 28 26.72 23.60 -14.32
CA GLY A 28 26.65 23.30 -15.76
C GLY A 28 26.48 21.80 -16.02
N VAL A 29 25.41 21.43 -16.72
CA VAL A 29 25.21 20.08 -17.28
C VAL A 29 25.78 20.07 -18.69
N ARG A 30 26.88 19.33 -18.89
CA ARG A 30 27.55 19.22 -20.18
C ARG A 30 26.97 18.08 -20.99
N TRP A 31 26.37 18.43 -22.13
CA TRP A 31 25.84 17.51 -23.11
C TRP A 31 26.87 17.22 -24.20
N PHE A 32 26.51 16.29 -25.08
CA PHE A 32 27.28 15.99 -26.28
C PHE A 32 27.34 17.22 -27.20
N PHE A 33 28.40 17.36 -28.01
CA PHE A 33 28.65 18.51 -28.92
C PHE A 33 28.98 19.85 -28.25
N GLY A 34 29.40 19.85 -26.98
CA GLY A 34 29.84 21.07 -26.29
C GLY A 34 28.70 21.96 -25.80
N HIS A 35 27.45 21.52 -25.92
CA HIS A 35 26.31 22.20 -25.30
C HIS A 35 26.36 22.03 -23.79
N GLU A 36 26.54 23.12 -23.06
CA GLU A 36 26.41 23.14 -21.61
C GLU A 36 25.18 23.95 -21.22
N TRP A 37 24.38 23.40 -20.31
CA TRP A 37 23.24 24.11 -19.76
C TRP A 37 23.46 24.39 -18.28
N HIS A 38 23.40 25.67 -17.91
CA HIS A 38 23.54 26.12 -16.55
C HIS A 38 22.18 26.24 -15.88
N ALA A 39 22.06 25.63 -14.71
CA ALA A 39 20.91 25.78 -13.82
C ALA A 39 21.37 25.68 -12.37
N PRO A 40 20.61 26.23 -11.39
CA PRO A 40 20.93 26.05 -9.99
C PRO A 40 21.00 24.56 -9.63
N MET A 41 22.04 24.15 -8.90
CA MET A 41 22.29 22.75 -8.56
C MET A 41 21.08 22.08 -7.90
N ILE A 42 20.37 22.80 -7.04
CA ILE A 42 19.14 22.27 -6.42
C ILE A 42 18.11 21.81 -7.46
N ILE A 43 17.88 22.55 -8.54
CA ILE A 43 16.87 22.20 -9.54
C ILE A 43 17.24 20.89 -10.23
N ILE A 44 18.52 20.74 -10.57
CA ILE A 44 19.06 19.52 -11.20
C ILE A 44 18.81 18.30 -10.30
N VAL A 45 19.17 18.41 -9.02
CA VAL A 45 19.03 17.31 -8.05
C VAL A 45 17.55 16.98 -7.81
N LEU A 46 16.69 17.99 -7.62
CA LEU A 46 15.25 17.78 -7.40
C LEU A 46 14.59 17.08 -8.59
N VAL A 47 14.92 17.48 -9.82
CA VAL A 47 14.37 16.86 -11.04
C VAL A 47 14.86 15.42 -11.18
N ALA A 48 16.15 15.16 -10.97
CA ALA A 48 16.71 13.80 -11.01
C ALA A 48 16.07 12.89 -9.95
N PHE A 49 15.91 13.39 -8.72
CA PHE A 49 15.27 12.66 -7.63
C PHE A 49 13.79 12.39 -7.93
N ALA A 50 13.03 13.39 -8.39
CA ALA A 50 11.62 13.24 -8.74
C ALA A 50 11.42 12.19 -9.85
N MET A 51 12.27 12.19 -10.88
CA MET A 51 12.27 11.15 -11.90
C MET A 51 12.57 9.77 -11.30
N GLY A 52 13.61 9.65 -10.47
CA GLY A 52 13.94 8.41 -9.78
C GLY A 52 12.79 7.86 -8.94
N CYS A 53 12.10 8.72 -8.19
CA CYS A 53 10.91 8.35 -7.43
C CYS A 53 9.76 7.91 -8.35
N ALA A 54 9.50 8.62 -9.45
CA ALA A 54 8.48 8.25 -10.40
C ALA A 54 8.75 6.85 -11.00
N PHE A 55 10.00 6.58 -11.40
CA PHE A 55 10.40 5.25 -11.87
C PHE A 55 10.31 4.19 -10.78
N GLY A 56 10.72 4.48 -9.54
CA GLY A 56 10.60 3.56 -8.41
C GLY A 56 9.15 3.19 -8.11
N VAL A 57 8.23 4.16 -8.11
CA VAL A 57 6.79 3.92 -7.96
C VAL A 57 6.26 3.10 -9.13
N LEU A 58 6.57 3.50 -10.37
CA LEU A 58 6.16 2.75 -11.57
C LEU A 58 6.65 1.31 -11.56
N ALA A 59 7.85 1.04 -11.06
CA ALA A 59 8.39 -0.31 -10.91
C ALA A 59 7.63 -1.15 -9.86
N MET A 60 7.10 -0.52 -8.81
CA MET A 60 6.31 -1.18 -7.75
C MET A 60 4.83 -1.42 -8.13
N VAL A 61 4.24 -0.58 -9.00
CA VAL A 61 2.85 -0.74 -9.46
C VAL A 61 2.51 -2.14 -9.99
N PRO A 62 3.27 -2.75 -10.92
CA PRO A 62 2.93 -4.06 -11.47
C PRO A 62 3.02 -5.18 -10.43
N ALA A 63 3.97 -5.11 -9.50
CA ALA A 63 4.10 -6.08 -8.40
C ALA A 63 2.89 -6.00 -7.45
N TRP A 64 2.48 -4.79 -7.08
CA TRP A 64 1.28 -4.57 -6.26
C TRP A 64 0.01 -5.07 -6.95
N TRP A 65 -0.11 -4.88 -8.27
CA TRP A 65 -1.27 -5.34 -9.03
C TRP A 65 -1.38 -6.86 -9.08
N ARG A 66 -0.25 -7.57 -9.25
CA ARG A 66 -0.20 -9.04 -9.18
C ARG A 66 -0.58 -9.56 -7.79
N GLN A 67 -0.03 -8.95 -6.74
CA GLN A 67 -0.36 -9.31 -5.36
C GLN A 67 -1.84 -9.07 -5.03
N ARG A 68 -2.41 -7.95 -5.48
CA ARG A 68 -3.85 -7.65 -5.31
C ARG A 68 -4.76 -8.66 -6.02
N ARG A 69 -4.41 -9.08 -7.25
CA ARG A 69 -5.15 -10.12 -7.99
C ARG A 69 -5.08 -11.48 -7.31
N GLN A 70 -3.93 -11.85 -6.75
CA GLN A 70 -3.78 -13.11 -6.00
C GLN A 70 -4.57 -13.09 -4.69
N ALA A 71 -4.62 -11.95 -3.98
CA ALA A 71 -5.42 -11.80 -2.77
C ALA A 71 -6.94 -11.93 -3.03
N GLN A 72 -7.42 -11.45 -4.18
CA GLN A 72 -8.82 -11.60 -4.63
C GLN A 72 -9.15 -13.07 -4.95
N ARG A 73 -8.25 -13.80 -5.62
CA ARG A 73 -8.43 -15.23 -5.92
C ARG A 73 -8.46 -16.10 -4.66
N LYS A 74 -7.68 -15.76 -3.62
CA LYS A 74 -7.70 -16.47 -2.33
C LYS A 74 -9.01 -16.27 -1.56
N HIS A 75 -9.67 -15.11 -1.68
CA HIS A 75 -11.00 -14.88 -1.08
C HIS A 75 -12.12 -15.63 -1.81
N ALA A 76 -12.02 -15.79 -3.14
CA ALA A 76 -13.00 -16.57 -3.92
C ALA A 76 -12.86 -18.10 -3.72
N ALA A 77 -11.72 -18.55 -3.16
CA ALA A 77 -11.43 -19.94 -2.88
C ALA A 77 -11.59 -20.31 -1.39
N THR A 78 -12.37 -19.54 -0.62
CA THR A 78 -12.95 -20.08 0.62
C THR A 78 -14.04 -21.06 0.19
N PRO A 79 -13.83 -22.38 0.33
CA PRO A 79 -14.89 -23.34 0.02
C PRO A 79 -16.05 -23.04 0.95
N ALA A 80 -17.25 -22.91 0.40
CA ALA A 80 -18.46 -23.01 1.20
C ALA A 80 -18.32 -24.29 2.05
N ALA A 81 -18.31 -24.12 3.37
CA ALA A 81 -18.42 -25.24 4.29
C ALA A 81 -19.62 -26.08 3.83
N PRO A 82 -19.52 -27.42 3.78
CA PRO A 82 -20.68 -28.23 3.47
C PRO A 82 -21.77 -27.87 4.48
N ALA A 83 -22.90 -27.37 3.99
CA ALA A 83 -24.08 -27.21 4.80
C ALA A 83 -24.35 -28.54 5.52
N PRO A 84 -24.62 -28.55 6.84
CA PRO A 84 -25.02 -29.78 7.51
C PRO A 84 -26.22 -30.33 6.77
N ALA A 85 -26.05 -31.49 6.15
CA ALA A 85 -27.12 -32.23 5.51
C ALA A 85 -28.26 -32.36 6.51
N ALA A 86 -29.44 -31.95 6.04
CA ALA A 86 -30.76 -32.25 6.58
C ALA A 86 -30.75 -33.21 7.77
N ALA A 87 -30.95 -32.67 8.97
CA ALA A 87 -31.41 -33.45 10.09
C ALA A 87 -32.77 -34.05 9.70
N ALA A 88 -32.75 -35.34 9.38
CA ALA A 88 -33.93 -36.16 9.21
C ALA A 88 -34.82 -36.06 10.48
N PRO A 89 -36.15 -36.10 10.34
CA PRO A 89 -37.04 -36.01 11.49
C PRO A 89 -36.88 -37.28 12.33
N ALA A 90 -36.39 -37.11 13.56
CA ALA A 90 -36.31 -38.19 14.53
C ALA A 90 -37.73 -38.63 14.96
N PRO A 91 -37.99 -39.94 15.11
CA PRO A 91 -39.31 -40.44 15.41
C PRO A 91 -39.74 -40.12 16.86
N ASP A 92 -41.04 -39.87 16.98
CA ASP A 92 -41.82 -39.71 18.21
C ASP A 92 -41.35 -40.64 19.33
N HIS A 93 -40.87 -40.06 20.43
CA HIS A 93 -40.71 -40.75 21.71
C HIS A 93 -41.14 -39.83 22.86
N LEU A 94 -42.30 -39.18 22.75
CA LEU A 94 -42.92 -38.47 23.87
C LEU A 94 -44.37 -38.89 24.05
N ASN A 95 -44.60 -40.19 24.24
CA ASN A 95 -45.82 -40.64 24.90
C ASN A 95 -45.52 -41.72 25.93
N SER A 96 -44.97 -41.27 27.06
CA SER A 96 -45.02 -42.00 28.33
C SER A 96 -45.45 -41.03 29.43
N SER A 97 -46.60 -40.39 29.25
CA SER A 97 -47.33 -39.76 30.35
C SER A 97 -48.32 -40.76 30.91
N LEU A 98 -47.90 -41.39 32.01
CA LEU A 98 -48.71 -41.88 33.14
C LEU A 98 -50.22 -41.62 33.04
N PRO A 99 -51.08 -42.65 33.10
CA PRO A 99 -52.41 -42.48 33.64
C PRO A 99 -52.34 -42.52 35.17
N ASP A 100 -52.67 -41.38 35.77
CA ASP A 100 -53.13 -41.27 37.15
C ASP A 100 -54.39 -42.14 37.36
N GLY A 101 -54.47 -42.82 38.52
CA GLY A 101 -55.75 -43.20 39.13
C GLY A 101 -56.05 -44.70 39.26
N LEU A 102 -55.72 -45.29 40.42
CA LEU A 102 -56.65 -45.82 41.45
C LEU A 102 -55.87 -46.54 42.56
#